data_AF-A0A7C4IEC1-F1
#
_entry.id   AF-A0A7C4IEC1-F1
#
_cell.length_a   1.000
_cell.length_b   1.000
_cell.length_c   1.000
_cell.angle_alpha   90.00
_cell.angle_beta   90.00
_cell.angle_gamma   90.00
#
_symmetry.space_group_name_H-M   'P 1'
#
loop_
_entity.id
_entity.type
_entity.pdbx_description
1 polymer ?
#
loop_
_entity_poly.entity_id
_entity_poly.type
_entity_poly.pdbx_seq_one_letter_code
_entity_poly.pdbx_strand_id
1 'polypeptide(L)'
;MRRWWVLALLLVVPAVHSGPNEVVARRVSGNWDMSRKLKGLPVLMVIRQDGNLYPSFWAGRNVEGKLTIRGREDDLTDELVIESEGGFVVKISHFPPKVGMEDVIPGGAWMRAGKALDLGMRFTRFTNWKRVEDRRNDDSGYTLEASFEATFFANGKSCPASGTARLLVYHKVGMFDLTATTTINGSDLGLAGNQAGPLQVKLKTQSPASMDLPPSGSNLQSIDIR
;
A
#
# COMPACT_ATOMS: atom_id res chain seq x y z
N MET A 1 -56.86 -45.48 -20.92
CA MET A 1 -55.63 -44.76 -21.31
C MET A 1 -55.52 -43.47 -20.49
N ARG A 2 -54.69 -43.43 -19.45
CA ARG A 2 -54.50 -42.26 -18.57
C ARG A 2 -53.16 -41.60 -18.90
N ARG A 3 -53.20 -40.35 -19.39
CA ARG A 3 -52.01 -39.55 -19.70
C ARG A 3 -51.50 -38.90 -18.41
N TRP A 4 -50.26 -39.23 -18.04
CA TRP A 4 -49.48 -38.53 -17.03
C TRP A 4 -48.90 -37.27 -17.66
N TRP A 5 -49.24 -36.10 -17.15
CA TRP A 5 -48.52 -34.87 -17.46
C TRP A 5 -47.45 -34.67 -16.39
N VAL A 6 -46.20 -34.88 -16.76
CA VAL A 6 -45.05 -34.50 -15.92
C VAL A 6 -44.82 -33.01 -16.18
N LEU A 7 -45.13 -32.18 -15.18
CA LEU A 7 -44.72 -30.79 -15.14
C LEU A 7 -43.21 -30.76 -14.86
N ALA A 8 -42.41 -30.43 -15.87
CA ALA A 8 -41.00 -30.08 -15.67
C ALA A 8 -40.94 -28.66 -15.09
N LEU A 9 -40.74 -28.56 -13.77
CA LEU A 9 -40.43 -27.30 -13.12
C LEU A 9 -38.99 -26.91 -13.50
N LEU A 10 -38.85 -26.07 -14.52
CA LEU A 10 -37.60 -25.39 -14.84
C LEU A 10 -37.29 -24.42 -13.70
N LEU A 11 -36.39 -24.84 -12.80
CA LEU A 11 -35.71 -23.94 -11.88
C LEU A 11 -34.89 -22.94 -12.71
N VAL A 12 -35.45 -21.74 -12.90
CA VAL A 12 -34.68 -20.57 -13.31
C VAL A 12 -33.78 -20.23 -12.13
N VAL A 13 -32.56 -20.77 -12.14
CA VAL A 13 -31.49 -20.22 -11.32
C VAL A 13 -31.24 -18.82 -11.88
N PRO A 14 -31.48 -17.73 -11.13
CA PRO A 14 -31.07 -16.43 -11.60
C PRO A 14 -29.56 -16.50 -11.80
N ALA A 15 -29.11 -16.30 -13.03
CA ALA A 15 -27.72 -16.04 -13.30
C ALA A 15 -27.39 -14.76 -12.52
N VAL A 16 -26.68 -14.91 -11.40
CA VAL A 16 -26.12 -13.80 -10.63
C VAL A 16 -25.25 -13.04 -11.62
N HIS A 17 -25.81 -11.99 -12.20
CA HIS A 17 -25.08 -11.05 -13.03
C HIS A 17 -24.27 -10.23 -12.04
N SER A 18 -23.01 -10.60 -11.87
CA SER A 18 -22.09 -9.77 -11.13
C SER A 18 -22.00 -8.41 -11.81
N GLY A 19 -22.36 -7.36 -11.06
CA GLY A 19 -22.22 -5.99 -11.52
C GLY A 19 -20.76 -5.67 -11.91
N PRO A 20 -20.53 -4.64 -12.73
CA PRO A 20 -19.16 -4.22 -13.08
C PRO A 20 -18.34 -3.88 -11.83
N ASN A 21 -18.97 -3.45 -10.74
CA ASN A 21 -18.31 -3.11 -9.48
C ASN A 21 -17.99 -4.34 -8.63
N GLU A 22 -18.83 -5.37 -8.57
CA GLU A 22 -18.50 -6.66 -7.94
C GLU A 22 -17.22 -7.29 -8.55
N VAL A 23 -17.08 -7.25 -9.88
CA VAL A 23 -15.88 -7.76 -10.56
C VAL A 23 -14.63 -6.97 -10.15
N VAL A 24 -14.74 -5.64 -10.07
CA VAL A 24 -13.62 -4.78 -9.65
C VAL A 24 -13.31 -5.00 -8.16
N ALA A 25 -14.32 -5.06 -7.30
CA ALA A 25 -14.22 -5.33 -5.87
C ALA A 25 -13.43 -6.62 -5.61
N ARG A 26 -13.73 -7.69 -6.34
CA ARG A 26 -12.98 -8.95 -6.24
C ARG A 26 -11.53 -8.82 -6.71
N ARG A 27 -11.27 -8.06 -7.77
CA ARG A 27 -9.92 -7.89 -8.34
C ARG A 27 -8.99 -7.01 -7.48
N VAL A 28 -9.54 -6.07 -6.73
CA VAL A 28 -8.76 -5.21 -5.81
C VAL A 28 -8.54 -5.85 -4.45
N SER A 29 -9.33 -6.87 -4.12
CA SER A 29 -9.25 -7.57 -2.84
C SER A 29 -8.05 -8.50 -2.78
N GLY A 30 -7.37 -8.56 -1.64
CA GLY A 30 -6.23 -9.45 -1.44
C GLY A 30 -5.64 -9.39 -0.04
N ASN A 31 -4.81 -10.39 0.27
CA ASN A 31 -4.06 -10.51 1.52
C ASN A 31 -2.56 -10.60 1.22
N TRP A 32 -1.82 -9.54 1.51
CA TRP A 32 -0.39 -9.47 1.24
C TRP A 32 0.43 -9.55 2.52
N ASP A 33 1.20 -10.62 2.65
CA ASP A 33 2.18 -10.77 3.73
C ASP A 33 3.51 -10.15 3.30
N MET A 34 3.72 -8.90 3.72
CA MET A 34 4.89 -8.10 3.38
C MET A 34 6.16 -8.59 4.08
N SER A 35 6.07 -9.54 5.01
CA SER A 35 7.24 -10.19 5.61
C SER A 35 7.86 -11.26 4.71
N ARG A 36 7.14 -11.75 3.69
CA ARG A 36 7.65 -12.77 2.77
C ARG A 36 8.83 -12.21 1.96
N LYS A 37 9.91 -12.99 1.94
CA LYS A 37 11.18 -12.58 1.33
C LYS A 37 11.05 -12.54 -0.20
N LEU A 38 10.96 -11.34 -0.77
CA LEU A 38 11.17 -11.11 -2.19
C LEU A 38 12.67 -11.27 -2.53
N LYS A 39 12.99 -11.76 -3.74
CA LYS A 39 14.38 -11.74 -4.23
C LYS A 39 14.79 -10.28 -4.48
N GLY A 40 15.77 -9.76 -3.73
CA GLY A 40 16.36 -8.43 -3.96
C GLY A 40 15.96 -7.35 -2.94
N LEU A 41 16.21 -6.08 -3.29
CA LEU A 41 15.83 -4.89 -2.52
C LEU A 41 14.56 -4.28 -3.14
N PRO A 42 13.34 -4.68 -2.72
CA PRO A 42 12.10 -4.21 -3.34
C PRO A 42 11.77 -2.75 -2.99
N VAL A 43 12.44 -2.17 -1.99
CA VAL A 43 12.15 -0.80 -1.52
C VAL A 43 13.17 0.18 -2.10
N LEU A 44 12.66 1.25 -2.70
CA LEU A 44 13.42 2.46 -3.03
C LEU A 44 12.80 3.66 -2.32
N MET A 45 13.60 4.41 -1.59
CA MET A 45 13.19 5.66 -0.98
C MET A 45 14.05 6.80 -1.50
N VAL A 46 13.39 7.89 -1.88
CA VAL A 46 14.01 9.13 -2.36
C VAL A 46 13.62 10.24 -1.40
N ILE A 47 14.60 10.97 -0.88
CA ILE A 47 14.35 12.13 -0.01
C ILE A 47 14.85 13.38 -0.72
N ARG A 48 14.00 14.41 -0.71
CA ARG A 48 14.27 15.74 -1.24
C ARG A 48 14.02 16.78 -0.16
N GLN A 49 14.66 17.92 -0.29
CA GLN A 49 14.47 19.07 0.58
C GLN A 49 14.72 20.32 -0.25
N ASP A 50 13.85 21.32 -0.09
CA ASP A 50 14.03 22.58 -0.79
C ASP A 50 15.34 23.25 -0.34
N GLY A 51 16.07 23.84 -1.29
CA GLY A 51 17.40 24.41 -1.05
C GLY A 51 18.56 23.40 -1.14
N ASN A 52 18.32 22.09 -1.13
CA ASN A 52 19.34 21.09 -1.39
C ASN A 52 19.34 20.66 -2.88
N LEU A 53 20.51 20.76 -3.52
CA LEU A 53 20.65 20.48 -4.97
C LEU A 53 20.44 19.00 -5.31
N TYR A 54 20.80 18.10 -4.40
CA TYR A 54 20.86 16.67 -4.67
C TYR A 54 19.87 15.88 -3.81
N PRO A 55 18.98 15.06 -4.39
CA PRO A 55 18.22 14.09 -3.63
C PRO A 55 19.13 13.02 -3.01
N SER A 56 18.66 12.42 -1.92
CA SER A 56 19.23 11.19 -1.37
C SER A 56 18.39 9.98 -1.79
N PHE A 57 19.06 8.86 -2.05
CA PHE A 57 18.47 7.62 -2.52
C PHE A 57 18.83 6.50 -1.56
N TRP A 58 17.86 5.65 -1.25
CA TRP A 58 17.97 4.65 -0.21
C TRP A 58 17.29 3.38 -0.68
N ALA A 59 17.90 2.23 -0.45
CA ALA A 59 17.37 0.95 -0.89
C ALA A 59 17.23 -0.02 0.29
N GLY A 60 16.19 -0.84 0.23
CA GLY A 60 15.76 -1.63 1.38
C GLY A 60 14.85 -2.78 1.03
N ARG A 61 14.17 -3.29 2.05
CA ARG A 61 13.21 -4.38 1.93
C ARG A 61 12.04 -4.20 2.88
N ASN A 62 10.94 -4.85 2.55
CA ASN A 62 9.87 -5.10 3.49
C ASN A 62 10.38 -6.08 4.55
N VAL A 63 10.05 -5.88 5.82
CA VAL A 63 10.57 -6.71 6.92
C VAL A 63 9.48 -7.36 7.77
N GLU A 64 8.31 -6.74 7.89
CA GLU A 64 7.22 -7.27 8.71
C GLU A 64 5.87 -6.71 8.25
N GLY A 65 4.80 -7.39 8.66
CA GLY A 65 3.43 -6.92 8.56
C GLY A 65 2.63 -7.52 7.42
N LYS A 66 1.32 -7.34 7.51
CA LYS A 66 0.33 -7.84 6.56
C LYS A 66 -0.62 -6.72 6.21
N LEU A 67 -0.93 -6.59 4.92
CA LEU A 67 -1.93 -5.68 4.41
C LEU A 67 -3.05 -6.50 3.80
N THR A 68 -4.27 -6.25 4.27
CA THR A 68 -5.49 -6.80 3.68
C THR A 68 -6.26 -5.67 3.02
N ILE A 69 -6.68 -5.84 1.78
CA ILE A 69 -7.60 -4.92 1.09
C ILE A 69 -8.87 -5.71 0.78
N ARG A 70 -10.03 -5.13 1.08
CA ARG A 70 -11.36 -5.68 0.77
C ARG A 70 -12.11 -4.64 -0.04
N GLY A 71 -12.47 -5.01 -1.26
CA GLY A 71 -13.44 -4.27 -2.07
C GLY A 71 -14.82 -4.89 -1.89
N ARG A 72 -15.85 -4.05 -1.83
CA ARG A 72 -17.25 -4.46 -1.93
C ARG A 72 -18.02 -3.45 -2.78
N GLU A 73 -19.10 -3.90 -3.38
CA GLU A 73 -20.12 -3.01 -3.92
C GLU A 73 -21.03 -2.60 -2.76
N ASP A 74 -21.43 -1.33 -2.73
CA ASP A 74 -22.43 -0.85 -1.79
C ASP A 74 -23.82 -1.15 -2.35
N ASP A 75 -24.61 -1.96 -1.63
CA ASP A 75 -25.92 -2.42 -2.08
C ASP A 75 -26.95 -1.30 -2.28
N LEU A 76 -26.69 -0.09 -1.74
CA LEU A 76 -27.61 1.05 -1.84
C LEU A 76 -27.22 2.05 -2.92
N THR A 77 -25.92 2.25 -3.13
CA THR A 77 -25.41 3.27 -4.06
C THR A 77 -24.80 2.68 -5.33
N ASP A 78 -24.67 1.36 -5.40
CA ASP A 78 -23.89 0.63 -6.41
C ASP A 78 -22.43 1.12 -6.48
N GLU A 79 -21.91 1.83 -5.46
CA GLU A 79 -20.55 2.36 -5.47
C GLU A 79 -19.53 1.32 -5.01
N LEU A 80 -18.32 1.39 -5.55
CA LEU A 80 -17.20 0.59 -5.08
C LEU A 80 -16.65 1.15 -3.77
N VAL A 81 -16.82 0.40 -2.68
CA VAL A 81 -16.24 0.67 -1.38
C VAL A 81 -14.98 -0.16 -1.19
N ILE A 82 -13.88 0.49 -0.80
CA ILE A 82 -12.60 -0.18 -0.53
C ILE A 82 -12.18 0.10 0.90
N GLU A 83 -11.92 -0.98 1.62
CA GLU A 83 -11.45 -0.97 3.00
C GLU A 83 -10.12 -1.71 3.10
N SER A 84 -9.32 -1.36 4.10
CA SER A 84 -8.05 -2.02 4.34
C SER A 84 -7.79 -2.22 5.82
N GLU A 85 -7.12 -3.33 6.14
CA GLU A 85 -6.75 -3.71 7.50
C GLU A 85 -5.26 -4.06 7.55
N GLY A 86 -4.62 -3.71 8.66
CA GLY A 86 -3.22 -3.98 8.91
C GLY A 86 -2.28 -2.91 8.37
N GLY A 87 -1.02 -3.29 8.23
CA GLY A 87 0.10 -2.40 7.97
C GLY A 87 1.39 -3.19 7.85
N PHE A 88 2.46 -2.51 7.43
CA PHE A 88 3.74 -3.16 7.19
C PHE A 88 4.91 -2.20 7.38
N VAL A 89 6.11 -2.76 7.55
CA VAL A 89 7.34 -1.99 7.71
C VAL A 89 8.29 -2.24 6.58
N VAL A 90 8.85 -1.14 6.10
CA VAL A 90 9.97 -1.11 5.17
C VAL A 90 11.20 -0.62 5.90
N LYS A 91 12.30 -1.37 5.79
CA LYS A 91 13.60 -1.00 6.34
C LYS A 91 14.61 -0.80 5.22
N ILE A 92 15.34 0.29 5.32
CA ILE A 92 16.47 0.62 4.48
C ILE A 92 17.69 -0.13 4.99
N SER A 93 18.47 -0.69 4.08
CA SER A 93 19.69 -1.42 4.39
C SER A 93 20.88 -0.99 3.53
N HIS A 94 20.62 -0.24 2.46
CA HIS A 94 21.61 0.19 1.51
C HIS A 94 21.40 1.65 1.14
N PHE A 95 22.48 2.35 0.88
CA PHE A 95 22.50 3.69 0.34
C PHE A 95 23.74 3.82 -0.55
N PRO A 96 23.71 4.64 -1.61
CA PRO A 96 24.88 4.86 -2.43
C PRO A 96 25.94 5.59 -1.59
N PRO A 97 27.20 5.13 -1.60
CA PRO A 97 28.27 5.82 -0.90
C PRO A 97 28.44 7.21 -1.49
N LYS A 98 28.29 8.25 -0.66
CA LYS A 98 28.47 9.65 -1.04
C LYS A 98 29.38 10.34 -0.03
N VAL A 99 30.63 9.88 0.04
CA VAL A 99 31.65 10.41 0.96
C VAL A 99 31.83 11.91 0.74
N GLY A 100 31.73 12.69 1.82
CA GLY A 100 31.89 14.15 1.79
C GLY A 100 30.65 14.91 1.32
N MET A 101 29.54 14.23 1.02
CA MET A 101 28.27 14.88 0.67
C MET A 101 27.24 14.84 1.81
N GLU A 102 27.62 14.38 3.00
CA GLU A 102 26.66 14.11 4.08
C GLU A 102 25.93 15.37 4.55
N ASP A 103 26.55 16.54 4.42
CA ASP A 103 25.97 17.82 4.81
C ASP A 103 25.10 18.46 3.71
N VAL A 104 25.23 18.02 2.45
CA VAL A 104 24.51 18.60 1.29
C VAL A 104 23.40 17.72 0.72
N ILE A 105 23.31 16.46 1.17
CA ILE A 105 22.21 15.57 0.79
C ILE A 105 21.23 15.42 1.97
N PRO A 106 19.92 15.49 1.73
CA PRO A 106 18.93 15.32 2.78
C PRO A 106 19.06 13.97 3.49
N GLY A 107 19.19 13.98 4.82
CA GLY A 107 19.36 12.76 5.62
C GLY A 107 20.79 12.21 5.60
N GLY A 108 21.75 12.93 5.01
CA GLY A 108 23.12 12.45 4.89
C GLY A 108 23.82 12.26 6.24
N ALA A 109 23.46 13.06 7.25
CA ALA A 109 23.95 12.88 8.61
C ALA A 109 23.60 11.51 9.22
N TRP A 110 22.51 10.86 8.78
CA TRP A 110 22.16 9.52 9.25
C TRP A 110 23.17 8.45 8.81
N MET A 111 23.91 8.68 7.73
CA MET A 111 24.96 7.77 7.25
C MET A 111 26.18 7.75 8.17
N ARG A 112 26.41 8.82 8.94
CA ARG A 112 27.57 8.95 9.85
C ARG A 112 27.45 8.07 11.10
N ALA A 113 26.27 7.56 11.41
CA ALA A 113 25.99 6.82 12.65
C ALA A 113 26.60 5.40 12.74
N GLY A 114 27.32 4.92 11.72
CA GLY A 114 28.03 3.64 11.79
C GLY A 114 27.14 2.39 11.66
N LYS A 115 27.63 1.23 12.15
CA LYS A 115 27.36 -0.16 11.72
C LYS A 115 25.90 -0.68 11.72
N ALA A 116 24.89 0.09 12.12
CA ALA A 116 23.50 -0.32 11.97
C ALA A 116 22.61 0.88 11.64
N LEU A 117 22.48 1.19 10.35
CA LEU A 117 21.46 2.11 9.85
C LEU A 117 20.07 1.53 10.17
N ASP A 118 19.36 2.14 11.11
CA ASP A 118 17.95 1.84 11.38
C ASP A 118 17.09 2.95 10.81
N LEU A 119 16.79 2.84 9.52
CA LEU A 119 16.04 3.83 8.75
C LEU A 119 14.87 3.13 8.06
N GLY A 120 13.69 3.74 8.09
CA GLY A 120 12.53 3.15 7.44
C GLY A 120 11.22 3.85 7.74
N MET A 121 10.14 3.17 7.34
CA MET A 121 8.76 3.65 7.53
C MET A 121 7.88 2.48 7.93
N ARG A 122 7.06 2.68 8.97
CA ARG A 122 6.03 1.74 9.42
C ARG A 122 4.67 2.28 9.03
N PHE A 123 4.02 1.69 8.04
CA PHE A 123 2.64 1.99 7.70
C PHE A 123 1.71 1.33 8.71
N THR A 124 0.78 2.09 9.27
CA THR A 124 -0.15 1.62 10.29
C THR A 124 -1.58 1.56 9.80
N ARG A 125 -1.96 2.45 8.86
CA ARG A 125 -3.33 2.53 8.36
C ARG A 125 -3.38 3.12 6.96
N PHE A 126 -4.38 2.70 6.19
CA PHE A 126 -4.77 3.32 4.92
C PHE A 126 -6.26 3.66 4.96
N THR A 127 -6.64 4.81 4.41
CA THR A 127 -8.01 5.37 4.44
C THR A 127 -8.31 6.11 3.14
N ASN A 128 -9.57 6.55 2.96
CA ASN A 128 -10.01 7.36 1.82
C ASN A 128 -9.62 6.73 0.47
N TRP A 129 -9.83 5.42 0.36
CA TRP A 129 -9.53 4.68 -0.85
C TRP A 129 -10.39 5.15 -2.02
N LYS A 130 -9.78 5.32 -3.18
CA LYS A 130 -10.47 5.58 -4.44
C LYS A 130 -9.75 4.91 -5.59
N ARG A 131 -10.52 4.50 -6.59
CA ARG A 131 -9.98 4.05 -7.87
C ARG A 131 -9.49 5.26 -8.67
N VAL A 132 -8.30 5.14 -9.26
CA VAL A 132 -7.77 6.12 -10.20
C VAL A 132 -7.68 5.47 -11.57
N GLU A 133 -8.28 6.09 -12.57
CA GLU A 133 -8.14 5.63 -13.95
C GLU A 133 -6.70 5.86 -14.43
N ASP A 134 -5.95 4.79 -14.58
CA ASP A 134 -4.70 4.85 -15.33
C ASP A 134 -5.01 4.54 -16.80
N ARG A 135 -4.85 5.53 -17.68
CA ARG A 135 -4.97 5.40 -19.15
C ARG A 135 -3.85 4.57 -19.78
N ARG A 136 -3.36 3.52 -19.09
CA ARG A 136 -2.46 2.54 -19.69
C ARG A 136 -3.31 1.40 -20.24
N ASN A 137 -3.24 1.29 -21.56
CA ASN A 137 -4.07 0.52 -22.47
C ASN A 137 -3.85 -1.00 -22.37
N ASP A 138 -3.59 -1.55 -21.19
CA ASP A 138 -3.34 -2.98 -21.01
C ASP A 138 -4.12 -3.52 -19.81
N ASP A 139 -4.78 -4.63 -20.08
CA ASP A 139 -5.72 -5.42 -19.29
C ASP A 139 -5.02 -6.13 -18.10
N SER A 140 -4.11 -5.41 -17.43
CA SER A 140 -3.08 -5.98 -16.55
C SER A 140 -3.16 -5.55 -15.09
N GLY A 141 -3.87 -4.46 -14.76
CA GLY A 141 -4.00 -4.01 -13.36
C GLY A 141 -4.95 -2.83 -13.10
N TYR A 142 -5.11 -2.48 -11.82
CA TYR A 142 -5.89 -1.33 -11.35
C TYR A 142 -5.04 -0.43 -10.46
N THR A 143 -5.20 0.89 -10.59
CA THR A 143 -4.56 1.85 -9.70
C THR A 143 -5.55 2.30 -8.63
N LEU A 144 -5.16 2.12 -7.38
CA LEU A 144 -5.84 2.63 -6.20
C LEU A 144 -5.04 3.78 -5.60
N GLU A 145 -5.72 4.78 -5.06
CA GLU A 145 -5.11 5.82 -4.26
C GLU A 145 -5.75 5.81 -2.87
N ALA A 146 -4.94 5.97 -1.83
CA ALA A 146 -5.37 6.05 -0.44
C ALA A 146 -4.56 7.11 0.32
N SER A 147 -5.16 7.68 1.35
CA SER A 147 -4.41 8.33 2.42
C SER A 147 -3.74 7.27 3.29
N PHE A 148 -2.56 7.56 3.86
CA PHE A 148 -1.92 6.67 4.82
C PHE A 148 -1.50 7.40 6.10
N GLU A 149 -1.44 6.62 7.18
CA GLU A 149 -0.77 6.96 8.42
C GLU A 149 0.42 6.02 8.61
N ALA A 150 1.54 6.58 9.06
CA ALA A 150 2.77 5.86 9.26
C ALA A 150 3.64 6.50 10.36
N THR A 151 4.72 5.82 10.70
CA THR A 151 5.83 6.37 11.49
C THR A 151 7.10 6.28 10.66
N PHE A 152 7.75 7.41 10.43
CA PHE A 152 9.11 7.43 9.88
C PHE A 152 10.09 7.29 11.03
N PHE A 153 11.14 6.49 10.85
CA PHE A 153 12.18 6.31 11.87
C PHE A 153 13.56 6.34 11.26
N ALA A 154 14.50 6.96 11.99
CA ALA A 154 15.91 7.06 11.63
C ALA A 154 16.75 7.04 12.91
N ASN A 155 17.64 6.05 13.04
CA ASN A 155 18.65 5.93 14.10
C ASN A 155 18.10 6.17 15.52
N GLY A 156 17.01 5.49 15.87
CA GLY A 156 16.37 5.58 17.19
C GLY A 156 15.49 6.82 17.41
N LYS A 157 15.38 7.72 16.42
CA LYS A 157 14.39 8.80 16.38
C LYS A 157 13.22 8.40 15.49
N SER A 158 12.05 8.96 15.77
CA SER A 158 10.84 8.71 14.98
C SER A 158 9.90 9.90 14.98
N CYS A 159 9.17 10.09 13.89
CA CYS A 159 8.09 11.07 13.79
C CYS A 159 6.86 10.47 13.08
N PRO A 160 5.65 10.96 13.39
CA PRO A 160 4.46 10.64 12.61
C PRO A 160 4.63 11.07 11.15
N ALA A 161 4.14 10.26 10.21
CA ALA A 161 4.13 10.56 8.80
C ALA A 161 2.74 10.25 8.23
N SER A 162 2.22 11.15 7.40
CA SER A 162 0.97 10.93 6.67
C SER A 162 1.08 11.48 5.26
N GLY A 163 0.28 10.94 4.36
CA GLY A 163 0.34 11.35 2.96
C GLY A 163 -0.52 10.49 2.06
N THR A 164 -0.11 10.38 0.81
CA THR A 164 -0.84 9.65 -0.24
C THR A 164 -0.04 8.44 -0.69
N ALA A 165 -0.71 7.30 -0.80
CA ALA A 165 -0.18 6.07 -1.38
C ALA A 165 -0.95 5.73 -2.66
N ARG A 166 -0.23 5.35 -3.71
CA ARG A 166 -0.78 4.78 -4.94
C ARG A 166 -0.36 3.34 -5.07
N LEU A 167 -1.33 2.45 -5.25
CA LEU A 167 -1.13 1.02 -5.41
C LEU A 167 -1.56 0.60 -6.81
N LEU A 168 -0.61 0.13 -7.61
CA LEU A 168 -0.88 -0.52 -8.89
C LEU A 168 -1.00 -2.03 -8.65
N VAL A 169 -2.22 -2.55 -8.67
CA VAL A 169 -2.54 -3.96 -8.39
C VAL A 169 -2.56 -4.77 -9.68
N TYR A 170 -1.70 -5.78 -9.77
CA TYR A 170 -1.58 -6.71 -10.89
C TYR A 170 -2.38 -7.97 -10.62
N HIS A 171 -3.66 -7.98 -11.01
CA HIS A 171 -4.59 -9.06 -10.68
C HIS A 171 -4.18 -10.45 -11.22
N LYS A 172 -3.49 -10.52 -12.39
CA LYS A 172 -3.03 -11.80 -12.97
C LYS A 172 -1.97 -12.51 -12.11
N VAL A 173 -1.14 -11.74 -11.41
CA VAL A 173 -0.02 -12.24 -10.59
C VAL A 173 -0.32 -12.12 -9.09
N GLY A 174 -1.36 -11.36 -8.72
CA GLY A 174 -1.75 -11.13 -7.33
C GLY A 174 -0.77 -10.25 -6.56
N MET A 175 0.01 -9.39 -7.24
CA MET A 175 0.99 -8.48 -6.59
C MET A 175 0.57 -7.02 -6.75
N PHE A 176 1.18 -6.12 -5.99
CA PHE A 176 1.04 -4.68 -6.21
C PHE A 176 2.38 -3.95 -6.12
N ASP A 177 2.48 -2.86 -6.86
CA ASP A 177 3.50 -1.84 -6.67
C ASP A 177 2.90 -0.67 -5.89
N LEU A 178 3.56 -0.26 -4.80
CA LEU A 178 3.16 0.86 -3.97
C LEU A 178 4.11 2.02 -4.16
N THR A 179 3.57 3.22 -4.35
CA THR A 179 4.29 4.50 -4.26
C THR A 179 3.63 5.37 -3.19
N ALA A 180 4.34 5.66 -2.11
CA ALA A 180 3.90 6.57 -1.06
C ALA A 180 4.69 7.88 -1.09
N THR A 181 4.01 9.00 -0.82
CA THR A 181 4.63 10.33 -0.70
C THR A 181 4.17 11.01 0.58
N THR A 182 5.10 11.59 1.34
CA THR A 182 4.85 12.33 2.58
C THR A 182 5.89 13.42 2.76
N THR A 183 5.61 14.35 3.68
CA THR A 183 6.57 15.34 4.15
C THR A 183 6.75 15.19 5.65
N ILE A 184 8.00 15.14 6.09
CA ILE A 184 8.38 15.02 7.51
C ILE A 184 9.41 16.10 7.86
N ASN A 185 9.53 16.50 9.12
CA ASN A 185 10.57 17.45 9.51
C ASN A 185 11.88 16.74 9.86
N GLY A 186 13.00 17.24 9.33
CA GLY A 186 14.33 16.70 9.62
C GLY A 186 14.72 16.83 11.10
N SER A 187 14.31 17.91 11.76
CA SER A 187 14.56 18.17 13.19
C SER A 187 14.06 17.05 14.10
N ASP A 188 12.87 16.50 13.79
CA ASP A 188 12.24 15.45 14.58
C ASP A 188 13.02 14.13 14.51
N LEU A 189 13.87 14.00 13.48
CA LEU A 189 14.73 12.86 13.20
C LEU A 189 16.21 13.14 13.49
N GLY A 190 16.49 14.18 14.28
CA GLY A 190 17.84 14.52 14.73
C GLY A 190 18.73 15.14 13.65
N LEU A 191 18.18 15.61 12.53
CA LEU A 191 18.92 16.44 11.58
C LEU A 191 19.01 17.89 12.10
N ALA A 192 20.15 18.53 11.84
CA ALA A 192 20.43 19.89 12.28
C ALA A 192 20.78 20.81 11.09
N GLY A 193 20.85 22.11 11.36
CA GLY A 193 21.23 23.13 10.38
C GLY A 193 20.34 23.12 9.14
N ASN A 194 20.97 23.15 7.96
CA ASN A 194 20.27 23.21 6.67
C ASN A 194 19.45 21.95 6.33
N GLN A 195 19.57 20.88 7.13
CA GLN A 195 18.79 19.65 6.96
C GLN A 195 17.63 19.51 7.95
N ALA A 196 17.46 20.43 8.90
CA ALA A 196 16.42 20.35 9.93
C ALA A 196 14.99 20.63 9.41
N GLY A 197 14.86 21.28 8.25
CA GLY A 197 13.57 21.66 7.69
C GLY A 197 12.75 20.49 7.10
N PRO A 198 11.67 20.80 6.38
CA PRO A 198 10.81 19.80 5.76
C PRO A 198 11.55 18.93 4.73
N LEU A 199 11.31 17.63 4.80
CA LEU A 199 11.84 16.59 3.92
C LEU A 199 10.69 15.96 3.13
N GLN A 200 10.73 16.07 1.82
CA GLN A 200 9.81 15.37 0.93
C GLN A 200 10.31 13.94 0.72
N VAL A 201 9.55 12.96 1.21
CA VAL A 201 9.88 11.54 1.12
C VAL A 201 8.98 10.89 0.09
N LYS A 202 9.59 10.21 -0.88
CA LYS A 202 8.92 9.32 -1.83
C LYS A 202 9.44 7.91 -1.66
N LEU A 203 8.55 7.01 -1.28
CA LEU A 203 8.85 5.60 -1.08
C LEU A 203 8.17 4.77 -2.17
N LYS A 204 8.90 3.81 -2.72
CA LYS A 204 8.39 2.79 -3.63
C LYS A 204 8.68 1.42 -3.04
N THR A 205 7.71 0.53 -3.09
CA THR A 205 7.90 -0.89 -2.75
C THR A 205 7.02 -1.77 -3.62
N GLN A 206 7.29 -3.07 -3.59
CA GLN A 206 6.48 -4.09 -4.24
C GLN A 206 6.06 -5.13 -3.20
N SER A 207 4.84 -5.66 -3.35
CA SER A 207 4.37 -6.78 -2.54
C SER A 207 4.75 -8.14 -3.15
N PRO A 208 4.92 -9.18 -2.32
CA PRO A 208 4.91 -10.55 -2.80
C PRO A 208 3.54 -10.90 -3.38
N ALA A 209 3.45 -11.99 -4.14
CA ALA A 209 2.16 -12.50 -4.59
C ALA A 209 1.23 -12.72 -3.38
N SER A 210 -0.03 -12.30 -3.53
CA SER A 210 -1.09 -12.40 -2.51
C SER A 210 -1.22 -13.85 -2.05
N MET A 211 -1.57 -14.01 -0.78
CA MET A 211 -1.74 -15.33 -0.18
C MET A 211 -3.04 -15.99 -0.57
N ASP A 212 -4.12 -15.23 -0.81
CA ASP A 212 -5.44 -15.66 -1.28
C ASP A 212 -6.33 -14.42 -1.46
N LEU A 213 -7.52 -14.57 -2.07
CA LEU A 213 -8.60 -13.58 -1.89
C LEU A 213 -9.02 -13.58 -0.41
N PRO A 214 -9.26 -12.41 0.22
CA PRO A 214 -9.83 -12.39 1.56
C PRO A 214 -11.16 -13.15 1.56
N PRO A 215 -11.50 -13.86 2.65
CA PRO A 215 -12.77 -14.57 2.73
C PRO A 215 -13.90 -13.61 2.36
N SER A 216 -14.78 -14.03 1.46
CA SER A 216 -15.99 -13.31 1.10
C SER A 216 -16.89 -13.27 2.34
N GLY A 217 -16.71 -12.26 3.17
CA GLY A 217 -17.54 -12.02 4.34
C GLY A 217 -18.86 -11.42 3.91
N SER A 218 -19.80 -12.23 3.44
CA SER A 218 -21.21 -11.98 3.65
C SER A 218 -21.52 -12.17 5.14
N ASN A 219 -22.36 -11.29 5.68
CA ASN A 219 -22.92 -11.19 7.04
C ASN A 219 -22.36 -10.05 7.89
N LEU A 220 -22.78 -8.82 7.56
CA LEU A 220 -23.39 -8.00 8.61
C LEU A 220 -24.62 -8.78 9.09
N GLN A 221 -24.44 -9.61 10.13
CA GLN A 221 -25.60 -10.13 10.85
C GLN A 221 -26.38 -8.93 11.37
N SER A 222 -27.66 -8.90 10.97
CA SER A 222 -28.75 -8.10 11.51
C SER A 222 -28.46 -7.46 12.86
N ILE A 223 -28.47 -6.13 12.89
CA ILE A 223 -28.71 -5.40 14.13
C ILE A 223 -30.12 -5.76 14.58
N ASP A 224 -30.21 -6.56 15.63
CA ASP A 224 -31.45 -6.84 16.34
C ASP A 224 -31.91 -5.53 16.99
N ILE A 225 -32.96 -4.92 16.43
CA ILE A 225 -33.67 -3.82 17.08
C ILE A 225 -34.56 -4.45 18.14
N ARG A 226 -34.25 -4.21 19.42
CA ARG A 226 -35.19 -4.39 20.53
C ARG A 226 -35.78 -3.05 20.92
#